data_AF-A0A8B6DSI1-F1
#
_entry.id   AF-A0A8B6DSI1-F1
#
_cell.length_a   1.000
_cell.length_b   1.000
_cell.length_c   1.000
_cell.angle_alpha   90.00
_cell.angle_beta   90.00
_cell.angle_gamma   90.00
#
_symmetry.space_group_name_H-M   'P 1'
#
loop_
_entity.id
_entity.type
_entity.pdbx_description
1 polymer ?
#
loop_
_entity_poly.entity_id
_entity_poly.type
_entity_poly.pdbx_seq_one_letter_code
_entity_poly.pdbx_strand_id
1 'polypeptide(L)'
;MESLGATRIYSIGEGDELCGQEEAFKTWAKKIYQVACGFFNVGNKIGLNDASDVLEKSDTIWRPETFRVIEVPIENRLSLGEEYCKVHKKSVLKCRLTERIHLEKRHSSKQTILAKIDISANIDSMNYSPGDHLLLFPNNSPALVSGIIERLVDAPDFDQVLQLQRNTSGDARLDRNGNHDSWNDWGRYPPCTLTDMLTRYLDISTPPSQELLNILSSQAVKTEEKFQIKRLVNNTRIFDEWKNNARPTILDVLKQFSSIQLTPAFLISQLPLLLPRYYSISSSLDATPGEIHVTADVLEYQTPDGIKHQGVCSSWLNNLEIGDEIYCNVRKAPLFHLPNDQSVPIIMVGPGTGIAPFRGFWMQRKNDMEHELTTRNKHNQSFGEMYLYFGCHNTTADNIYRDEIRQCEKEKILTKCFFAFSREPGIKKTYVQDLIKRNGRDIYKMIVKENGHVYICGSIQMASDVKKMLRRVIQSWGKKSESQVDEYIDKMKDENRLHEDIFGIAVKKLKYRTKTAEQKPNRTPRMSFFKET
;
A
#
# COMPACT_ATOMS: atom_id res chain seq x y z
N MET A 1 -0.34 21.20 -20.36
CA MET A 1 -0.47 22.61 -19.94
C MET A 1 0.25 23.54 -20.92
N GLU A 2 1.55 23.40 -21.15
CA GLU A 2 2.27 24.22 -22.16
C GLU A 2 1.72 24.03 -23.58
N SER A 3 1.45 22.78 -23.99
CA SER A 3 0.77 22.47 -25.26
C SER A 3 -0.66 23.02 -25.38
N LEU A 4 -1.23 23.50 -24.27
CA LEU A 4 -2.56 24.13 -24.21
C LEU A 4 -2.47 25.65 -24.02
N GLY A 5 -1.29 26.26 -24.18
CA GLY A 5 -1.07 27.71 -24.10
C GLY A 5 -0.75 28.25 -22.70
N ALA A 6 -0.54 27.39 -21.69
CA ALA A 6 -0.13 27.85 -20.36
C ALA A 6 1.39 28.13 -20.30
N THR A 7 1.77 29.21 -19.63
CA THR A 7 3.18 29.54 -19.37
C THR A 7 3.65 28.89 -18.08
N ARG A 8 4.68 28.03 -18.16
CA ARG A 8 5.35 27.48 -16.98
C ARG A 8 6.23 28.56 -16.34
N ILE A 9 5.95 28.89 -15.09
CA ILE A 9 6.73 29.89 -14.34
C ILE A 9 7.99 29.30 -13.69
N TYR A 10 8.05 27.99 -13.44
CA TYR A 10 9.22 27.30 -12.87
C TYR A 10 9.29 25.83 -13.28
N SER A 11 10.48 25.25 -13.27
CA SER A 11 10.69 23.84 -13.63
C SER A 11 9.91 22.87 -12.74
N ILE A 12 9.50 21.76 -13.33
CA ILE A 12 8.90 20.63 -12.60
C ILE A 12 9.91 20.15 -11.55
N GLY A 13 9.42 19.92 -10.32
CA GLY A 13 10.18 19.25 -9.27
C GLY A 13 9.80 17.77 -9.21
N GLU A 14 10.79 16.92 -8.96
CA GLU A 14 10.61 15.49 -8.74
C GLU A 14 11.11 15.15 -7.34
N GLY A 15 10.37 14.30 -6.63
CA GLY A 15 10.74 13.82 -5.29
C GLY A 15 10.71 12.31 -5.24
N ASP A 16 11.86 11.70 -4.92
CA ASP A 16 12.00 10.25 -4.80
C ASP A 16 11.62 9.78 -3.38
N GLU A 17 10.51 9.05 -3.25
CA GLU A 17 10.04 8.48 -1.98
C GLU A 17 11.13 7.65 -1.26
N LEU A 18 12.06 7.05 -2.03
CA LEU A 18 13.14 6.24 -1.47
C LEU A 18 14.34 7.06 -0.99
N CYS A 19 14.48 8.30 -1.47
CA CYS A 19 15.67 9.11 -1.25
C CYS A 19 15.34 10.60 -1.25
N GLY A 20 15.22 11.20 -0.06
CA GLY A 20 15.18 12.65 0.08
C GLY A 20 13.95 13.36 -0.51
N GLN A 21 12.80 12.69 -0.67
CA GLN A 21 11.55 13.30 -1.17
C GLN A 21 11.21 14.63 -0.49
N GLU A 22 11.27 14.65 0.85
CA GLU A 22 10.93 15.83 1.66
C GLU A 22 11.90 16.99 1.42
N GLU A 23 13.20 16.69 1.28
CA GLU A 23 14.23 17.68 1.00
C GLU A 23 14.10 18.25 -0.41
N ALA A 24 13.82 17.39 -1.39
CA ALA A 24 13.51 17.78 -2.75
C ALA A 24 12.28 18.70 -2.79
N PHE A 25 11.21 18.34 -2.07
CA PHE A 25 10.01 19.18 -1.96
C PHE A 25 10.30 20.52 -1.30
N LYS A 26 10.95 20.57 -0.13
CA LYS A 26 11.28 21.83 0.56
C LYS A 26 12.15 22.74 -0.30
N THR A 27 13.14 22.17 -0.98
CA THR A 27 14.02 22.92 -1.89
C THR A 27 13.24 23.48 -3.07
N TRP A 28 12.38 22.66 -3.67
CA TRP A 28 11.53 23.09 -4.77
C TRP A 28 10.53 24.17 -4.33
N ALA A 29 9.83 23.96 -3.22
CA ALA A 29 8.81 24.86 -2.65
C ALA A 29 9.36 26.26 -2.36
N LYS A 30 10.55 26.37 -1.75
CA LYS A 30 11.22 27.66 -1.52
C LYS A 30 11.52 28.38 -2.83
N LYS A 31 12.03 27.67 -3.83
CA LYS A 31 12.39 28.26 -5.13
C LYS A 31 11.17 28.69 -5.94
N ILE A 32 10.12 27.86 -6.03
CA ILE A 32 8.89 28.23 -6.74
C ILE A 32 8.21 29.43 -6.09
N TYR A 33 8.19 29.51 -4.76
CA TYR A 33 7.61 30.65 -4.05
C TYR A 33 8.30 31.96 -4.43
N GLN A 34 9.64 31.99 -4.43
CA GLN A 34 10.40 33.16 -4.87
C GLN A 34 10.14 33.54 -6.32
N VAL A 35 10.12 32.55 -7.21
CA VAL A 35 9.85 32.76 -8.62
C VAL A 35 8.43 33.28 -8.84
N ALA A 36 7.45 32.76 -8.11
CA ALA A 36 6.08 33.25 -8.16
C ALA A 36 5.96 34.69 -7.66
N CYS A 37 6.58 35.04 -6.52
CA CYS A 37 6.59 36.42 -6.01
C CYS A 37 7.17 37.40 -7.04
N GLY A 38 8.29 37.03 -7.68
CA GLY A 38 8.89 37.84 -8.75
C GLY A 38 8.02 37.92 -10.00
N PHE A 39 7.43 36.80 -10.44
CA PHE A 39 6.61 36.75 -11.65
C PHE A 39 5.30 37.54 -11.51
N PHE A 40 4.66 37.49 -10.34
CA PHE A 40 3.40 38.19 -10.06
C PHE A 40 3.58 39.57 -9.42
N ASN A 41 4.82 40.05 -9.26
CA ASN A 41 5.16 41.31 -8.58
C ASN A 41 4.55 41.42 -7.16
N VAL A 42 4.56 40.33 -6.41
CA VAL A 42 4.03 40.28 -5.03
C VAL A 42 5.17 40.51 -4.04
N GLY A 43 5.14 41.68 -3.39
CA GLY A 43 6.06 42.06 -2.29
C GLY A 43 7.41 42.60 -2.77
N ASN A 44 7.83 43.76 -2.26
CA ASN A 44 9.03 44.47 -2.72
C ASN A 44 10.37 43.89 -2.21
N LYS A 45 10.37 42.80 -1.43
CA LYS A 45 11.55 42.10 -0.86
C LYS A 45 11.09 40.93 0.01
N ILE A 46 10.74 39.80 -0.60
CA ILE A 46 10.48 38.57 0.15
C ILE A 46 11.72 37.68 0.02
N GLY A 47 12.49 37.56 1.10
CA GLY A 47 13.74 36.77 1.14
C GLY A 47 13.50 35.26 1.24
N LEU A 48 14.57 34.46 1.11
CA LEU A 48 14.52 33.00 1.37
C LEU A 48 14.00 32.68 2.79
N ASN A 49 14.25 33.59 3.74
CA ASN A 49 13.83 33.44 5.14
C ASN A 49 12.32 33.64 5.29
N ASP A 50 11.70 34.56 4.56
CA ASP A 50 10.24 34.75 4.60
C ASP A 50 9.51 33.56 3.95
N ALA A 51 10.08 32.99 2.89
CA ALA A 51 9.58 31.75 2.28
C ALA A 51 9.67 30.56 3.26
N SER A 52 10.77 30.48 4.00
CA SER A 52 10.97 29.45 5.03
C SER A 52 10.00 29.67 6.19
N ASP A 53 9.81 30.90 6.65
CA ASP A 53 8.84 31.28 7.67
C ASP A 53 7.41 30.97 7.24
N VAL A 54 7.00 31.20 5.99
CA VAL A 54 5.64 30.87 5.50
C VAL A 54 5.44 29.35 5.40
N LEU A 55 6.46 28.61 4.97
CA LEU A 55 6.45 27.15 4.91
C LEU A 55 6.53 26.51 6.31
N GLU A 56 7.14 27.18 7.30
CA GLU A 56 7.29 26.71 8.67
C GLU A 56 6.17 27.21 9.61
N LYS A 57 5.54 28.36 9.33
CA LYS A 57 4.35 28.92 10.01
C LYS A 57 3.03 28.40 9.41
N SER A 58 3.05 27.28 8.70
CA SER A 58 1.80 26.66 8.28
C SER A 58 0.92 26.38 9.50
N ASP A 59 -0.40 26.39 9.29
CA ASP A 59 -1.46 26.03 10.26
C ASP A 59 -1.29 24.62 10.92
N THR A 60 -0.17 23.94 10.66
CA THR A 60 0.21 22.63 11.14
C THR A 60 1.07 22.66 12.42
N ILE A 61 1.55 23.82 12.89
CA ILE A 61 2.23 23.88 14.20
C ILE A 61 1.21 23.56 15.30
N TRP A 62 1.30 22.36 15.86
CA TRP A 62 0.51 22.01 17.03
C TRP A 62 0.85 22.90 18.23
N ARG A 63 -0.18 23.43 18.87
CA ARG A 63 -0.09 24.10 20.17
C ARG A 63 -1.27 23.67 21.05
N PRO A 64 -1.08 23.55 22.38
CA PRO A 64 -2.18 23.24 23.30
C PRO A 64 -3.35 24.23 23.20
N GLU A 65 -3.08 25.50 22.87
CA GLU A 65 -4.11 26.55 22.78
C GLU A 65 -4.88 26.52 21.46
N THR A 66 -4.40 25.78 20.46
CA THR A 66 -5.01 25.70 19.13
C THR A 66 -5.96 24.53 19.00
N PHE A 67 -5.69 23.41 19.69
CA PHE A 67 -6.50 22.20 19.59
C PHE A 67 -6.93 21.71 20.97
N ARG A 68 -8.21 21.40 21.12
CA ARG A 68 -8.74 20.76 22.32
C ARG A 68 -9.64 19.59 21.93
N VAL A 69 -9.76 18.65 22.85
CA VAL A 69 -10.75 17.59 22.76
C VAL A 69 -11.81 17.87 23.80
N ILE A 70 -13.08 17.76 23.40
CA ILE A 70 -14.22 17.80 24.31
C ILE A 70 -14.94 16.46 24.27
N GLU A 71 -15.52 16.07 25.40
CA GLU A 71 -16.49 14.99 25.42
C GLU A 71 -17.80 15.46 24.81
N VAL A 72 -18.42 14.60 23.99
CA VAL A 72 -19.74 14.82 23.43
C VAL A 72 -20.64 13.62 23.71
N PRO A 73 -21.97 13.80 23.74
CA PRO A 73 -22.89 12.69 23.97
C PRO A 73 -22.75 11.57 22.92
N ILE A 74 -22.96 10.32 23.32
CA ILE A 74 -22.81 9.15 22.44
C ILE A 74 -23.78 9.19 21.25
N GLU A 75 -24.92 9.89 21.38
CA GLU A 75 -25.89 10.05 20.30
C GLU A 75 -25.34 10.86 19.12
N ASN A 76 -24.26 11.63 19.33
CA ASN A 76 -23.58 12.35 18.25
C ASN A 76 -22.68 11.45 17.40
N ARG A 77 -22.51 10.17 17.79
CA ARG A 77 -21.71 9.19 17.06
C ARG A 77 -22.48 8.64 15.87
N LEU A 78 -21.82 8.62 14.70
CA LEU A 78 -22.39 8.03 13.49
C LEU A 78 -22.27 6.49 13.53
N SER A 79 -23.02 5.80 12.67
CA SER A 79 -22.73 4.37 12.47
C SER A 79 -21.33 4.19 11.90
N LEU A 80 -20.67 3.08 12.21
CA LEU A 80 -19.28 2.86 11.79
C LEU A 80 -19.09 2.92 10.26
N GLY A 81 -20.10 2.49 9.48
CA GLY A 81 -20.07 2.64 8.02
C GLY A 81 -20.09 4.10 7.57
N GLU A 82 -20.90 4.95 8.21
CA GLU A 82 -20.95 6.39 7.93
C GLU A 82 -19.66 7.11 8.38
N GLU A 83 -19.08 6.69 9.51
CA GLU A 83 -17.78 7.20 9.97
C GLU A 83 -16.69 6.95 8.91
N TYR A 84 -16.54 5.70 8.44
CA TYR A 84 -15.59 5.37 7.37
C TYR A 84 -15.87 6.18 6.09
N CYS A 85 -17.15 6.33 5.70
CA CYS A 85 -17.51 7.11 4.53
C CYS A 85 -17.08 8.58 4.66
N LYS A 86 -17.34 9.21 5.81
CA LYS A 86 -16.98 10.60 6.10
C LYS A 86 -15.47 10.80 6.12
N VAL A 87 -14.74 9.93 6.82
CA VAL A 87 -13.29 10.02 7.00
C VAL A 87 -12.55 9.82 5.68
N HIS A 88 -12.93 8.78 4.91
CA HIS A 88 -12.22 8.43 3.67
C HIS A 88 -12.78 9.09 2.43
N LYS A 89 -13.91 9.81 2.54
CA LYS A 89 -14.62 10.48 1.42
C LYS A 89 -14.93 9.51 0.28
N LYS A 90 -15.30 8.28 0.63
CA LYS A 90 -15.56 7.16 -0.29
C LYS A 90 -16.68 6.30 0.27
N SER A 91 -17.44 5.62 -0.60
CA SER A 91 -18.33 4.57 -0.14
C SER A 91 -17.52 3.47 0.55
N VAL A 92 -17.98 3.01 1.71
CA VAL A 92 -17.39 1.90 2.46
C VAL A 92 -18.54 1.01 2.91
N LEU A 93 -18.46 -0.26 2.56
CA LEU A 93 -19.52 -1.23 2.78
C LEU A 93 -19.08 -2.25 3.81
N LYS A 94 -20.06 -2.75 4.54
CA LYS A 94 -19.86 -3.72 5.62
C LYS A 94 -20.11 -5.13 5.10
N CYS A 95 -19.08 -5.96 5.18
CA CYS A 95 -19.03 -7.36 4.75
C CYS A 95 -18.59 -8.25 5.92
N ARG A 96 -18.42 -9.55 5.68
CA ARG A 96 -17.94 -10.49 6.71
C ARG A 96 -16.90 -11.45 6.18
N LEU A 97 -15.93 -11.81 7.01
CA LEU A 97 -15.02 -12.92 6.71
C LEU A 97 -15.77 -14.24 6.84
N THR A 98 -15.85 -15.04 5.79
CA THR A 98 -16.49 -16.36 5.84
C THR A 98 -15.50 -17.50 5.94
N GLU A 99 -14.32 -17.35 5.35
CA GLU A 99 -13.29 -18.38 5.38
C GLU A 99 -11.89 -17.77 5.30
N ARG A 100 -10.94 -18.39 6.02
CA ARG A 100 -9.51 -18.10 5.88
C ARG A 100 -8.75 -19.41 5.73
N ILE A 101 -8.00 -19.53 4.63
CA ILE A 101 -7.21 -20.72 4.30
C ILE A 101 -5.74 -20.32 4.22
N HIS A 102 -4.87 -20.98 4.97
CA HIS A 102 -3.42 -20.86 4.76
C HIS A 102 -3.00 -21.68 3.54
N LEU A 103 -2.43 -21.01 2.54
CA LEU A 103 -2.07 -21.62 1.25
C LEU A 103 -0.70 -22.31 1.28
N GLU A 104 0.09 -22.06 2.33
CA GLU A 104 1.42 -22.62 2.52
C GLU A 104 1.38 -23.80 3.51
N LYS A 105 2.37 -24.69 3.44
CA LYS A 105 2.50 -25.75 4.44
C LYS A 105 2.97 -25.18 5.78
N ARG A 106 2.60 -25.84 6.90
CA ARG A 106 2.86 -25.43 8.30
C ARG A 106 4.32 -25.06 8.65
N HIS A 107 5.31 -25.48 7.86
CA HIS A 107 6.74 -25.22 8.11
C HIS A 107 7.33 -24.08 7.26
N SER A 108 6.51 -23.33 6.52
CA SER A 108 7.00 -22.20 5.75
C SER A 108 7.34 -21.01 6.66
N SER A 109 8.43 -20.30 6.32
CA SER A 109 8.81 -19.02 6.92
C SER A 109 8.00 -17.82 6.40
N LYS A 110 7.11 -18.09 5.43
CA LYS A 110 6.12 -17.18 4.89
C LYS A 110 4.74 -17.71 5.26
N GLN A 111 3.77 -16.81 5.25
CA GLN A 111 2.38 -17.15 5.49
C GLN A 111 1.58 -16.42 4.44
N THR A 112 1.03 -17.17 3.48
CA THR A 112 0.08 -16.62 2.52
C THR A 112 -1.31 -17.16 2.85
N ILE A 113 -2.30 -16.29 2.91
CA ILE A 113 -3.70 -16.65 3.15
C ILE A 113 -4.56 -16.37 1.93
N LEU A 114 -5.58 -17.20 1.75
CA LEU A 114 -6.78 -16.92 0.97
C LEU A 114 -7.89 -16.55 1.97
N ALA A 115 -8.37 -15.31 1.91
CA ALA A 115 -9.53 -14.85 2.67
C ALA A 115 -10.74 -14.77 1.74
N LYS A 116 -11.87 -15.35 2.16
CA LYS A 116 -13.16 -15.25 1.46
C LYS A 116 -14.08 -14.33 2.25
N ILE A 117 -14.69 -13.39 1.54
CA ILE A 117 -15.48 -12.30 2.12
C ILE A 117 -16.87 -12.36 1.52
N ASP A 118 -17.88 -12.50 2.38
CA ASP A 118 -19.28 -12.44 1.97
C ASP A 118 -19.68 -10.99 1.66
N ILE A 119 -20.17 -10.81 0.45
CA ILE A 119 -20.68 -9.56 -0.10
C ILE A 119 -22.16 -9.65 -0.48
N SER A 120 -22.85 -10.74 -0.15
CA SER A 120 -24.23 -11.01 -0.57
C SER A 120 -25.19 -9.87 -0.18
N ALA A 121 -25.02 -9.29 1.01
CA ALA A 121 -25.79 -8.13 1.47
C ALA A 121 -25.54 -6.84 0.68
N ASN A 122 -24.45 -6.78 -0.09
CA ASN A 122 -24.01 -5.61 -0.86
C ASN A 122 -23.79 -5.93 -2.34
N ILE A 123 -24.33 -7.03 -2.86
CA ILE A 123 -23.98 -7.56 -4.19
C ILE A 123 -24.17 -6.51 -5.32
N ASP A 124 -25.24 -5.72 -5.24
CA ASP A 124 -25.54 -4.66 -6.22
C ASP A 124 -24.52 -3.50 -6.17
N SER A 125 -23.95 -3.24 -5.00
CA SER A 125 -22.96 -2.17 -4.79
C SER A 125 -21.50 -2.64 -4.89
N MET A 126 -21.28 -3.96 -4.86
CA MET A 126 -19.95 -4.61 -4.92
C MET A 126 -19.74 -5.44 -6.18
N ASN A 127 -20.41 -5.09 -7.28
CA ASN A 127 -20.13 -5.71 -8.57
C ASN A 127 -18.64 -5.54 -8.92
N TYR A 128 -17.96 -6.63 -9.25
CA TYR A 128 -16.53 -6.66 -9.61
C TYR A 128 -16.29 -7.58 -10.81
N SER A 129 -15.20 -7.33 -11.52
CA SER A 129 -14.73 -8.18 -12.61
C SER A 129 -13.35 -8.74 -12.26
N PRO A 130 -12.98 -9.93 -12.74
CA PRO A 130 -11.61 -10.44 -12.57
C PRO A 130 -10.58 -9.40 -13.01
N GLY A 131 -9.62 -9.10 -12.12
CA GLY A 131 -8.64 -8.03 -12.30
C GLY A 131 -8.90 -6.77 -11.49
N ASP A 132 -10.12 -6.56 -10.98
CA ASP A 132 -10.43 -5.49 -10.01
C ASP A 132 -9.71 -5.69 -8.66
N HIS A 133 -9.65 -4.63 -7.86
CA HIS A 133 -9.05 -4.65 -6.53
C HIS A 133 -10.11 -4.53 -5.44
N LEU A 134 -9.89 -5.20 -4.30
CA LEU A 134 -10.59 -4.94 -3.07
C LEU A 134 -9.78 -3.97 -2.20
N LEU A 135 -10.42 -2.90 -1.76
CA LEU A 135 -9.89 -1.95 -0.80
C LEU A 135 -10.38 -2.35 0.60
N LEU A 136 -9.46 -2.80 1.46
CA LEU A 136 -9.74 -3.18 2.84
C LEU A 136 -9.38 -2.06 3.82
N PHE A 137 -10.23 -1.79 4.80
CA PHE A 137 -9.99 -0.81 5.87
C PHE A 137 -9.59 -1.55 7.15
N PRO A 138 -8.28 -1.66 7.45
CA PRO A 138 -7.82 -2.49 8.55
C PRO A 138 -7.91 -1.80 9.90
N ASN A 139 -7.73 -2.59 10.96
CA ASN A 139 -7.52 -2.09 12.31
C ASN A 139 -6.05 -2.23 12.71
N ASN A 140 -5.55 -1.27 13.49
CA ASN A 140 -4.27 -1.40 14.17
C ASN A 140 -4.31 -2.49 15.25
N SER A 141 -3.13 -3.02 15.60
CA SER A 141 -3.01 -4.03 16.66
C SER A 141 -3.45 -3.46 18.02
N PRO A 142 -4.28 -4.19 18.79
CA PRO A 142 -4.67 -3.78 20.14
C PRO A 142 -3.48 -3.46 21.05
N ALA A 143 -2.39 -4.22 20.95
CA ALA A 143 -1.18 -3.99 21.74
C ALA A 143 -0.51 -2.64 21.42
N LEU A 144 -0.57 -2.20 20.16
CA LEU A 144 -0.02 -0.91 19.74
C LEU A 144 -0.92 0.23 20.23
N VAL A 145 -2.24 0.05 20.15
CA VAL A 145 -3.25 1.01 20.64
C VAL A 145 -3.12 1.20 22.15
N SER A 146 -3.21 0.12 22.93
CA SER A 146 -3.07 0.18 24.40
C SER A 146 -1.74 0.77 24.82
N GLY A 147 -0.64 0.36 24.18
CA GLY A 147 0.69 0.89 24.50
C GLY A 147 0.83 2.39 24.24
N ILE A 148 0.10 2.97 23.27
CA ILE A 148 0.09 4.42 23.05
C ILE A 148 -0.77 5.11 24.11
N ILE A 149 -1.95 4.58 24.41
CA ILE A 149 -2.85 5.14 25.43
C ILE A 149 -2.13 5.22 26.79
N GLU A 150 -1.39 4.18 27.18
CA GLU A 150 -0.57 4.14 28.40
C GLU A 150 0.52 5.23 28.47
N ARG A 151 0.88 5.84 27.34
CA ARG A 151 1.91 6.89 27.25
C ARG A 151 1.31 8.30 27.14
N LEU A 152 0.00 8.43 27.07
CA LEU A 152 -0.67 9.73 27.03
C LEU A 152 -0.72 10.38 28.40
N VAL A 153 -0.60 11.70 28.40
CA VAL A 153 -1.00 12.57 29.49
C VAL A 153 -2.50 12.82 29.33
N ASP A 154 -3.25 12.70 30.43
CA ASP A 154 -4.70 12.92 30.48
C ASP A 154 -5.48 12.07 29.46
N ALA A 155 -5.20 10.77 29.45
CA ALA A 155 -5.97 9.83 28.65
C ALA A 155 -7.45 9.82 29.12
N PRO A 156 -8.41 9.99 28.20
CA PRO A 156 -9.83 9.93 28.51
C PRO A 156 -10.24 8.49 28.87
N ASP A 157 -11.38 8.35 29.53
CA ASP A 157 -11.96 7.03 29.77
C ASP A 157 -12.31 6.34 28.44
N PHE A 158 -12.33 5.01 28.45
CA PHE A 158 -12.38 4.20 27.22
C PHE A 158 -13.69 4.36 26.43
N ASP A 159 -14.76 4.78 27.09
CA ASP A 159 -16.11 4.97 26.56
C ASP A 159 -16.45 6.43 26.22
N GLN A 160 -15.61 7.39 26.63
CA GLN A 160 -15.82 8.80 26.32
C GLN A 160 -15.74 9.05 24.81
N VAL A 161 -16.79 9.65 24.25
CA VAL A 161 -16.87 10.04 22.84
C VAL A 161 -16.30 11.44 22.71
N LEU A 162 -15.30 11.58 21.83
CA LEU A 162 -14.45 12.76 21.76
C LEU A 162 -14.69 13.51 20.45
N GLN A 163 -14.78 14.84 20.53
CA GLN A 163 -14.76 15.72 19.37
C GLN A 163 -13.53 16.64 19.42
N LEU A 164 -12.77 16.67 18.32
CA LEU A 164 -11.63 17.59 18.17
C LEU A 164 -12.13 18.96 17.72
N GLN A 165 -11.81 19.99 18.50
CA GLN A 165 -12.09 21.38 18.16
C GLN A 165 -10.78 22.14 17.89
N ARG A 166 -10.85 23.12 16.99
CA ARG A 166 -9.77 24.07 16.71
C ARG A 166 -10.17 25.47 17.12
N ASN A 167 -9.25 26.17 17.77
CA ASN A 167 -9.38 27.59 18.07
C ASN A 167 -9.05 28.44 16.82
N THR A 168 -10.00 29.25 16.40
CA THR A 168 -9.90 30.17 15.25
C THR A 168 -9.78 31.63 15.68
N SER A 169 -9.50 31.94 16.95
CA SER A 169 -9.34 33.33 17.44
C SER A 169 -8.27 34.15 16.70
N GLY A 170 -7.33 33.49 16.02
CA GLY A 170 -6.33 34.13 15.15
C GLY A 170 -6.75 34.31 13.68
N ASP A 171 -7.84 33.67 13.25
CA ASP A 171 -8.43 33.77 11.92
C ASP A 171 -9.64 34.72 11.99
N ALA A 172 -9.43 35.98 11.62
CA ALA A 172 -10.44 37.05 11.71
C ALA A 172 -11.66 36.82 10.77
N ARG A 173 -12.57 35.91 11.12
CA ARG A 173 -13.88 35.76 10.48
C ARG A 173 -14.96 35.81 11.56
N LEU A 174 -15.63 36.96 11.64
CA LEU A 174 -16.84 37.15 12.46
C LEU A 174 -17.94 36.22 11.94
N ASP A 175 -18.70 35.59 12.86
CA ASP A 175 -19.95 34.95 12.49
C ASP A 175 -21.03 36.01 12.14
N ARG A 176 -22.16 35.57 11.56
CA ARG A 176 -23.25 36.49 11.14
C ARG A 176 -23.92 37.22 12.32
N ASN A 177 -23.65 36.81 13.55
CA ASN A 177 -24.34 37.29 14.76
C ASN A 177 -23.41 38.09 15.69
N GLY A 178 -22.15 38.32 15.30
CA GLY A 178 -21.18 39.06 16.12
C GLY A 178 -20.70 38.30 17.37
N ASN A 179 -20.95 36.99 17.47
CA ASN A 179 -20.47 36.16 18.55
C ASN A 179 -19.13 35.51 18.18
N HIS A 180 -18.26 35.37 19.17
CA HIS A 180 -16.93 34.81 19.02
C HIS A 180 -16.86 33.49 19.80
N ASP A 181 -17.61 32.45 19.39
CA ASP A 181 -17.17 31.11 19.79
C ASP A 181 -15.96 30.77 18.93
N SER A 182 -14.81 30.91 19.56
CA SER A 182 -13.53 30.70 18.91
C SER A 182 -13.22 29.24 18.66
N TRP A 183 -13.94 28.31 19.28
CA TRP A 183 -13.69 26.89 19.17
C TRP A 183 -14.70 26.24 18.24
N ASN A 184 -14.22 25.78 17.09
CA ASN A 184 -15.05 25.18 16.05
C ASN A 184 -14.68 23.71 15.85
N ASP A 185 -15.66 22.89 15.44
CA ASP A 185 -15.40 21.52 15.01
C ASP A 185 -14.32 21.52 13.91
N TRP A 186 -13.22 20.79 14.16
CA TRP A 186 -12.15 20.69 13.16
C TRP A 186 -12.58 19.87 11.93
N GLY A 187 -13.60 19.02 12.07
CA GLY A 187 -14.21 18.27 10.97
C GLY A 187 -13.30 17.20 10.36
N ARG A 188 -12.12 16.96 10.94
CA ARG A 188 -11.15 15.95 10.45
C ARG A 188 -11.63 14.52 10.67
N TYR A 189 -12.27 14.27 11.81
CA TYR A 189 -12.82 12.97 12.19
C TYR A 189 -14.22 13.16 12.81
N PRO A 190 -15.16 12.21 12.61
CA PRO A 190 -16.40 12.19 13.36
C PRO A 190 -16.12 11.98 14.87
N PRO A 191 -17.06 12.37 15.75
CA PRO A 191 -16.95 12.03 17.16
C PRO A 191 -16.84 10.52 17.38
N CYS A 192 -15.81 10.08 18.09
CA CYS A 192 -15.62 8.66 18.46
C CYS A 192 -14.70 8.55 19.69
N THR A 193 -14.53 7.34 20.22
CA THR A 193 -13.62 7.12 21.35
C THR A 193 -12.16 7.22 20.89
N LEU A 194 -11.26 7.54 21.82
CA LEU A 194 -9.82 7.54 21.53
C LEU A 194 -9.34 6.16 21.04
N THR A 195 -9.88 5.09 21.62
CA THR A 195 -9.59 3.71 21.20
C THR A 195 -9.98 3.47 19.74
N ASP A 196 -11.18 3.86 19.33
CA ASP A 196 -11.62 3.72 17.94
C ASP A 196 -10.77 4.57 16.99
N MET A 197 -10.40 5.79 17.42
CA MET A 197 -9.53 6.67 16.64
C MET A 197 -8.17 6.03 16.34
N LEU A 198 -7.50 5.49 17.36
CA LEU A 198 -6.20 4.81 17.22
C LEU A 198 -6.33 3.45 16.54
N THR A 199 -7.47 2.78 16.69
CA THR A 199 -7.70 1.47 16.08
C THR A 199 -7.95 1.60 14.58
N ARG A 200 -8.72 2.61 14.14
CA ARG A 200 -9.33 2.63 12.80
C ARG A 200 -8.91 3.79 11.91
N TYR A 201 -8.58 4.94 12.50
CA TYR A 201 -8.45 6.18 11.75
C TYR A 201 -7.04 6.76 11.74
N LEU A 202 -6.21 6.49 12.74
CA LEU A 202 -4.85 7.04 12.81
C LEU A 202 -3.80 5.99 12.41
N ASP A 203 -2.87 6.38 11.56
CA ASP A 203 -1.69 5.57 11.27
C ASP A 203 -0.67 5.76 12.40
N ILE A 204 -0.56 4.72 13.21
CA ILE A 204 0.35 4.62 14.35
C ILE A 204 1.54 3.69 14.07
N SER A 205 1.66 3.19 12.84
CA SER A 205 2.63 2.15 12.46
C SER A 205 3.72 2.65 11.53
N THR A 206 3.41 3.64 10.68
CA THR A 206 4.38 4.24 9.77
C THR A 206 5.41 5.06 10.55
N PRO A 207 6.71 4.97 10.21
CA PRO A 207 7.73 5.82 10.82
C PRO A 207 7.36 7.31 10.77
N PRO A 208 7.39 8.03 11.90
CA PRO A 208 7.10 9.46 11.92
C PRO A 208 7.96 10.24 10.91
N SER A 209 7.36 11.17 10.19
CA SER A 209 8.07 12.08 9.28
C SER A 209 9.02 13.01 10.05
N GLN A 210 9.98 13.62 9.36
CA GLN A 210 10.82 14.66 9.98
C GLN A 210 9.98 15.81 10.54
N GLU A 211 8.87 16.16 9.88
CA GLU A 211 7.93 17.17 10.39
C GLU A 211 7.27 16.71 11.68
N LEU A 212 6.69 15.50 11.73
CA LEU A 212 6.06 14.99 12.95
C LEU A 212 7.07 14.86 14.10
N LEU A 213 8.30 14.40 13.84
CA LEU A 213 9.37 14.38 14.83
C LEU A 213 9.74 15.79 15.32
N ASN A 214 9.74 16.78 14.42
CA ASN A 214 9.99 18.16 14.79
C ASN A 214 8.93 18.68 15.77
N ILE A 215 7.65 18.35 15.55
CA ILE A 215 6.56 18.70 16.45
C ILE A 215 6.70 17.90 17.77
N LEU A 216 6.97 16.60 17.72
CA LEU A 216 7.20 15.77 18.92
C LEU A 216 8.35 16.31 19.79
N SER A 217 9.40 16.88 19.19
CA SER A 217 10.52 17.47 19.93
C SER A 217 10.11 18.66 20.81
N SER A 218 9.03 19.38 20.47
CA SER A 218 8.52 20.48 21.31
C SER A 218 7.76 19.97 22.52
N GLN A 219 7.35 18.70 22.51
CA GLN A 219 6.64 18.02 23.59
C GLN A 219 7.57 17.28 24.56
N ALA A 220 8.87 17.21 24.26
CA ALA A 220 9.87 16.58 25.12
C ALA A 220 10.29 17.50 26.26
N VAL A 221 10.17 17.03 27.51
CA VAL A 221 10.56 17.79 28.71
C VAL A 221 12.07 17.75 28.93
N LYS A 222 12.77 16.66 28.59
CA LYS A 222 14.22 16.57 28.74
C LYS A 222 14.93 17.23 27.56
N THR A 223 15.82 18.18 27.87
CA THR A 223 16.65 18.90 26.89
C THR A 223 17.48 17.96 26.02
N GLU A 224 18.00 16.88 26.59
CA GLU A 224 18.80 15.89 25.86
C GLU A 224 17.98 15.16 24.80
N GLU A 225 16.79 14.65 25.16
CA GLU A 225 15.89 13.99 24.19
C GLU A 225 15.47 14.96 23.08
N LYS A 226 15.18 16.22 23.43
CA LYS A 226 14.88 17.28 22.46
C LYS A 226 16.04 17.52 21.49
N PHE A 227 17.28 17.59 21.98
CA PHE A 227 18.47 17.75 21.14
C PHE A 227 18.66 16.55 20.20
N GLN A 228 18.50 15.34 20.72
CA GLN A 228 18.59 14.10 19.94
C GLN A 228 17.56 14.06 18.80
N ILE A 229 16.30 14.40 19.07
CA ILE A 229 15.25 14.46 18.05
C ILE A 229 15.58 15.56 17.02
N LYS A 230 16.00 16.75 17.44
CA LYS A 230 16.39 17.84 16.52
C LYS A 230 17.55 17.46 15.61
N ARG A 231 18.52 16.67 16.11
CA ARG A 231 19.62 16.15 15.29
C ARG A 231 19.12 15.20 14.20
N LEU A 232 18.13 14.35 14.49
CA LEU A 232 17.48 13.51 13.46
C LEU A 232 16.77 14.39 12.42
N VAL A 233 15.93 15.32 12.89
CA VAL A 233 15.10 16.18 12.04
C VAL A 233 15.95 17.04 11.08
N ASN A 234 17.08 17.57 11.56
CA ASN A 234 17.90 18.51 10.78
C ASN A 234 18.88 17.82 9.82
N ASN A 235 18.96 16.49 9.81
CA ASN A 235 19.87 15.75 8.95
C ASN A 235 19.15 14.60 8.23
N THR A 236 18.72 14.85 6.99
CA THR A 236 17.98 13.90 6.15
C THR A 236 18.66 12.53 6.06
N ARG A 237 19.99 12.50 5.94
CA ARG A 237 20.75 11.25 5.84
C ARG A 237 20.67 10.43 7.13
N ILE A 238 20.87 11.07 8.29
CA ILE A 238 20.76 10.39 9.59
C ILE A 238 19.32 9.93 9.81
N PHE A 239 18.34 10.76 9.46
CA PHE A 239 16.92 10.39 9.53
C PHE A 239 16.61 9.17 8.65
N ASP A 240 17.06 9.14 7.39
CA ASP A 240 16.82 8.04 6.48
C ASP A 240 17.51 6.75 6.96
N GLU A 241 18.72 6.83 7.50
CA GLU A 241 19.41 5.68 8.11
C GLU A 241 18.63 5.15 9.32
N TRP A 242 18.16 6.03 10.22
CA TRP A 242 17.34 5.66 11.39
C TRP A 242 15.99 5.05 10.96
N LYS A 243 15.26 5.72 10.07
CA LYS A 243 13.96 5.28 9.52
C LYS A 243 14.07 3.92 8.86
N ASN A 244 15.08 3.70 8.01
CA ASN A 244 15.21 2.46 7.23
C ASN A 244 15.68 1.27 8.06
N ASN A 245 16.53 1.50 9.06
CA ASN A 245 17.07 0.46 9.93
C ASN A 245 16.10 0.12 11.07
N ALA A 246 15.66 1.12 11.83
CA ALA A 246 14.83 0.92 13.03
C ALA A 246 13.34 0.78 12.71
N ARG A 247 12.85 1.39 11.61
CA ARG A 247 11.43 1.41 11.21
C ARG A 247 10.45 1.63 12.38
N PRO A 248 10.70 2.64 13.22
CA PRO A 248 10.02 2.77 14.50
C PRO A 248 8.58 3.21 14.30
N THR A 249 7.65 2.59 15.00
CA THR A 249 6.27 3.09 15.16
C THR A 249 6.26 4.34 16.05
N ILE A 250 5.12 5.03 16.14
CA ILE A 250 4.99 6.14 17.10
C ILE A 250 5.20 5.65 18.55
N LEU A 251 4.76 4.43 18.87
CA LEU A 251 4.98 3.83 20.18
C LEU A 251 6.47 3.61 20.47
N ASP A 252 7.23 3.16 19.47
CA ASP A 252 8.67 2.96 19.62
C ASP A 252 9.38 4.29 19.90
N VAL A 253 8.97 5.37 19.23
CA VAL A 253 9.46 6.74 19.48
C VAL A 253 9.11 7.18 20.91
N LEU A 254 7.89 6.95 21.39
CA LEU A 254 7.46 7.31 22.75
C LEU A 254 8.13 6.49 23.86
N LYS A 255 8.57 5.28 23.54
CA LYS A 255 9.40 4.43 24.41
C LYS A 255 10.84 4.90 24.42
N GLN A 256 11.37 5.30 23.26
CA GLN A 256 12.74 5.78 23.11
C GLN A 256 12.95 7.15 23.76
N PHE A 257 12.01 8.07 23.56
CA PHE A 257 12.04 9.43 24.09
C PHE A 257 10.95 9.58 25.15
N SER A 258 11.25 9.03 26.32
CA SER A 258 10.30 8.86 27.42
C SER A 258 9.72 10.17 27.99
N SER A 259 10.42 11.29 27.79
CA SER A 259 10.03 12.61 28.30
C SER A 259 9.04 13.36 27.40
N ILE A 260 8.68 12.79 26.25
CA ILE A 260 7.61 13.31 25.40
C ILE A 260 6.29 13.18 26.16
N GLN A 261 5.58 14.30 26.31
CA GLN A 261 4.24 14.36 26.89
C GLN A 261 3.21 14.61 25.77
N LEU A 262 2.43 13.59 25.42
CA LEU A 262 1.39 13.72 24.40
C LEU A 262 0.01 13.79 25.03
N THR A 263 -0.88 14.57 24.43
CA THR A 263 -2.31 14.63 24.77
C THR A 263 -3.14 13.95 23.68
N PRO A 264 -4.41 13.57 23.96
CA PRO A 264 -5.34 13.10 22.94
C PRO A 264 -5.49 14.11 21.78
N ALA A 265 -5.58 15.41 22.08
CA ALA A 265 -5.68 16.46 21.07
C ALA A 265 -4.49 16.48 20.11
N PHE A 266 -3.28 16.20 20.61
CA PHE A 266 -2.08 16.04 19.78
C PHE A 266 -2.27 14.88 18.79
N LEU A 267 -2.57 13.68 19.27
CA LEU A 267 -2.65 12.49 18.41
C LEU A 267 -3.67 12.69 17.29
N ILE A 268 -4.86 13.16 17.63
CA ILE A 268 -5.97 13.33 16.67
C ILE A 268 -5.67 14.44 15.65
N SER A 269 -4.99 15.52 16.06
CA SER A 269 -4.69 16.64 15.16
C SER A 269 -3.42 16.42 14.32
N GLN A 270 -2.48 15.57 14.74
CA GLN A 270 -1.16 15.47 14.10
C GLN A 270 -0.88 14.14 13.39
N LEU A 271 -1.42 13.01 13.87
CA LEU A 271 -1.12 11.73 13.23
C LEU A 271 -1.79 11.60 11.86
N PRO A 272 -1.14 10.97 10.87
CA PRO A 272 -1.72 10.76 9.55
C PRO A 272 -2.91 9.80 9.59
N LEU A 273 -3.73 9.83 8.54
CA LEU A 273 -4.86 8.92 8.38
C LEU A 273 -4.36 7.49 8.10
N LEU A 274 -4.95 6.49 8.78
CA LEU A 274 -4.74 5.08 8.44
C LEU A 274 -5.33 4.80 7.06
N LEU A 275 -4.45 4.58 6.08
CA LEU A 275 -4.88 4.34 4.72
C LEU A 275 -5.36 2.90 4.52
N PRO A 276 -6.46 2.70 3.77
CA PRO A 276 -6.90 1.37 3.39
C PRO A 276 -5.89 0.70 2.43
N ARG A 277 -5.96 -0.63 2.33
CA ARG A 277 -5.02 -1.44 1.54
C ARG A 277 -5.70 -2.12 0.36
N TYR A 278 -5.07 -2.01 -0.80
CA TYR A 278 -5.52 -2.71 -2.01
C TYR A 278 -5.01 -4.16 -2.04
N TYR A 279 -5.88 -5.07 -2.46
CA TYR A 279 -5.55 -6.43 -2.84
C TYR A 279 -6.20 -6.75 -4.19
N SER A 280 -5.48 -7.40 -5.12
CA SER A 280 -6.13 -7.91 -6.33
C SER A 280 -7.15 -8.98 -5.94
N ILE A 281 -8.35 -8.88 -6.51
CA ILE A 281 -9.39 -9.88 -6.26
C ILE A 281 -8.98 -11.20 -6.94
N SER A 282 -9.11 -12.29 -6.20
CA SER A 282 -8.66 -13.64 -6.59
C SER A 282 -9.81 -14.63 -6.80
N SER A 283 -10.99 -14.10 -7.10
CA SER A 283 -12.22 -14.82 -7.47
C SER A 283 -12.82 -14.23 -8.76
N SER A 284 -13.81 -14.92 -9.32
CA SER A 284 -14.71 -14.44 -10.36
C SER A 284 -16.11 -14.35 -9.77
N LEU A 285 -16.81 -13.24 -10.02
CA LEU A 285 -18.16 -13.04 -9.46
C LEU A 285 -19.15 -14.07 -10.01
N ASP A 286 -18.99 -14.48 -11.27
CA ASP A 286 -19.84 -15.49 -11.90
C ASP A 286 -19.58 -16.89 -11.32
N ALA A 287 -18.31 -17.20 -11.03
CA ALA A 287 -17.92 -18.50 -10.46
C ALA A 287 -18.23 -18.62 -8.96
N THR A 288 -18.23 -17.51 -8.22
CA THR A 288 -18.55 -17.46 -6.79
C THR A 288 -19.46 -16.27 -6.46
N PRO A 289 -20.76 -16.34 -6.84
CA PRO A 289 -21.70 -15.25 -6.58
C PRO A 289 -21.81 -14.96 -5.09
N GLY A 290 -21.77 -13.68 -4.72
CA GLY A 290 -21.85 -13.26 -3.31
C GLY A 290 -20.53 -13.33 -2.53
N GLU A 291 -19.42 -13.76 -3.14
CA GLU A 291 -18.11 -13.83 -2.47
C GLU A 291 -17.02 -13.03 -3.19
N ILE A 292 -16.15 -12.36 -2.42
CA ILE A 292 -14.87 -11.80 -2.90
C ILE A 292 -13.72 -12.52 -2.21
N HIS A 293 -12.73 -12.96 -2.99
CA HIS A 293 -11.54 -13.62 -2.48
C HIS A 293 -10.31 -12.73 -2.53
N VAL A 294 -9.49 -12.73 -1.48
CA VAL A 294 -8.20 -12.04 -1.40
C VAL A 294 -7.08 -13.03 -1.13
N THR A 295 -6.01 -12.97 -1.94
CA THR A 295 -4.75 -13.67 -1.68
C THR A 295 -3.73 -12.71 -1.08
N ALA A 296 -3.32 -12.92 0.17
CA ALA A 296 -2.46 -11.99 0.91
C ALA A 296 -1.23 -12.68 1.53
N ASP A 297 -0.04 -12.12 1.32
CA ASP A 297 1.18 -12.46 2.08
C ASP A 297 1.10 -11.73 3.43
N VAL A 298 1.16 -12.47 4.53
CA VAL A 298 1.15 -11.97 5.89
C VAL A 298 2.52 -11.38 6.18
N LEU A 299 2.62 -10.05 6.06
CA LEU A 299 3.88 -9.35 6.23
C LEU A 299 4.31 -9.37 7.70
N GLU A 300 5.42 -10.05 7.96
CA GLU A 300 6.18 -9.96 9.20
C GLU A 300 7.66 -9.78 8.86
N TYR A 301 8.30 -8.84 9.57
CA TYR A 301 9.73 -8.60 9.48
C TYR A 301 10.30 -8.24 10.85
N GLN A 302 11.62 -8.37 10.97
CA GLN A 302 12.34 -8.03 12.19
C GLN A 302 13.38 -6.97 11.85
N THR A 303 13.48 -5.93 12.67
CA THR A 303 14.53 -4.90 12.56
C THR A 303 15.87 -5.50 13.00
N PRO A 304 17.01 -4.86 12.67
CA PRO A 304 18.34 -5.31 13.10
C PRO A 304 18.49 -5.49 14.62
N ASP A 305 17.76 -4.69 15.41
CA ASP A 305 17.75 -4.76 16.87
C ASP A 305 16.81 -5.86 17.42
N GLY A 306 16.20 -6.66 16.55
CA GLY A 306 15.38 -7.80 16.93
C GLY A 306 13.91 -7.47 17.18
N ILE A 307 13.45 -6.25 16.93
CA ILE A 307 12.04 -5.87 17.12
C ILE A 307 11.22 -6.43 15.95
N LYS A 308 10.15 -7.16 16.26
CA LYS A 308 9.24 -7.70 15.27
C LYS A 308 8.19 -6.65 14.90
N HIS A 309 7.99 -6.45 13.61
CA HIS A 309 6.93 -5.61 13.05
C HIS A 309 6.08 -6.43 12.09
N GLN A 310 4.79 -6.10 12.07
CA GLN A 310 3.80 -6.74 11.23
C GLN A 310 3.14 -5.70 10.32
N GLY A 311 2.77 -6.10 9.12
CA GLY A 311 1.95 -5.27 8.24
C GLY A 311 0.55 -5.14 8.81
N VAL A 312 0.05 -3.91 8.96
CA VAL A 312 -1.25 -3.63 9.60
C VAL A 312 -2.38 -4.45 8.97
N CYS A 313 -2.65 -4.26 7.67
CA CYS A 313 -3.79 -4.92 7.03
C CYS A 313 -3.63 -6.45 6.90
N SER A 314 -2.43 -6.94 6.58
CA SER A 314 -2.21 -8.38 6.40
C SER A 314 -2.28 -9.15 7.71
N SER A 315 -1.76 -8.58 8.81
CA SER A 315 -1.86 -9.20 10.13
C SER A 315 -3.27 -9.10 10.70
N TRP A 316 -3.94 -7.95 10.52
CA TRP A 316 -5.36 -7.77 10.85
C TRP A 316 -6.21 -8.84 10.17
N LEU A 317 -6.14 -8.98 8.84
CA LEU A 317 -6.89 -9.98 8.08
C LEU A 317 -6.58 -11.42 8.51
N ASN A 318 -5.33 -11.69 8.86
CA ASN A 318 -4.90 -13.01 9.35
C ASN A 318 -5.38 -13.33 10.77
N ASN A 319 -5.72 -12.32 11.57
CA ASN A 319 -6.10 -12.48 12.97
C ASN A 319 -7.60 -12.31 13.23
N LEU A 320 -8.40 -11.93 12.21
CA LEU A 320 -9.86 -11.89 12.34
C LEU A 320 -10.44 -13.27 12.68
N GLU A 321 -11.55 -13.31 13.39
CA GLU A 321 -12.34 -14.52 13.53
C GLU A 321 -13.32 -14.66 12.36
N ILE A 322 -13.73 -15.90 12.08
CA ILE A 322 -14.77 -16.13 11.06
C ILE A 322 -16.08 -15.50 11.55
N GLY A 323 -16.73 -14.73 10.68
CA GLY A 323 -17.93 -13.95 10.97
C GLY A 323 -17.66 -12.49 11.33
N ASP A 324 -16.40 -12.12 11.60
CA ASP A 324 -16.02 -10.74 11.90
C ASP A 324 -16.37 -9.80 10.75
N GLU A 325 -16.73 -8.57 11.12
CA GLU A 325 -17.08 -7.52 10.16
C GLU A 325 -15.83 -6.99 9.46
N ILE A 326 -15.92 -6.89 8.13
CA ILE A 326 -14.91 -6.32 7.25
C ILE A 326 -15.50 -5.08 6.60
N TYR A 327 -14.81 -3.95 6.70
CA TYR A 327 -15.14 -2.75 5.95
C TYR A 327 -14.30 -2.73 4.68
N CYS A 328 -14.96 -2.65 3.53
CA CYS A 328 -14.29 -2.69 2.24
C CYS A 328 -15.06 -2.00 1.11
N ASN A 329 -14.39 -1.81 -0.02
CA ASN A 329 -15.00 -1.35 -1.26
C ASN A 329 -14.23 -1.90 -2.47
N VAL A 330 -14.90 -2.05 -3.61
CA VAL A 330 -14.27 -2.45 -4.87
C VAL A 330 -13.69 -1.23 -5.57
N ARG A 331 -12.45 -1.35 -6.06
CA ARG A 331 -11.86 -0.42 -7.01
C ARG A 331 -11.75 -1.08 -8.37
N LYS A 332 -12.38 -0.46 -9.36
CA LYS A 332 -12.33 -0.90 -10.76
C LYS A 332 -10.94 -0.75 -11.36
N ALA A 333 -10.49 -1.77 -12.08
CA ALA A 333 -9.23 -1.80 -12.82
C ALA A 333 -9.45 -2.29 -14.27
N PRO A 334 -10.16 -1.52 -15.11
CA PRO A 334 -10.54 -1.96 -16.47
C PRO A 334 -9.33 -2.25 -17.38
N LEU A 335 -8.18 -1.63 -17.12
CA LEU A 335 -6.93 -1.89 -17.83
C LEU A 335 -6.28 -3.23 -17.46
N PHE A 336 -6.86 -3.98 -16.52
CA PHE A 336 -6.38 -5.30 -16.08
C PHE A 336 -7.48 -6.36 -16.16
N HIS A 337 -8.53 -6.14 -16.95
CA HIS A 337 -9.57 -7.15 -17.20
C HIS A 337 -9.17 -8.13 -18.30
N LEU A 338 -9.85 -9.27 -18.34
CA LEU A 338 -9.74 -10.22 -19.46
C LEU A 338 -10.16 -9.55 -20.79
N PRO A 339 -9.64 -10.01 -21.94
CA PRO A 339 -10.05 -9.48 -23.23
C PRO A 339 -11.52 -9.80 -23.52
N ASN A 340 -12.22 -8.89 -24.19
CA ASN A 340 -13.60 -9.14 -24.63
C ASN A 340 -13.68 -10.29 -25.65
N ASP A 341 -12.69 -10.40 -26.54
CA ASP A 341 -12.55 -11.53 -27.46
C ASP A 341 -11.86 -12.68 -26.72
N GLN A 342 -12.63 -13.72 -26.39
CA GLN A 342 -12.13 -14.87 -25.63
C GLN A 342 -11.22 -15.81 -26.45
N SER A 343 -11.16 -15.62 -27.77
CA SER A 343 -10.35 -16.43 -28.69
C SER A 343 -8.88 -16.02 -28.75
N VAL A 344 -8.55 -14.81 -28.27
CA VAL A 344 -7.16 -14.36 -28.23
C VAL A 344 -6.40 -15.06 -27.10
N PRO A 345 -5.13 -15.43 -27.33
CA PRO A 345 -4.31 -16.06 -26.30
C PRO A 345 -3.88 -15.04 -25.24
N ILE A 346 -3.70 -15.49 -24.01
CA ILE A 346 -3.21 -14.66 -22.91
C ILE A 346 -2.01 -15.29 -22.21
N ILE A 347 -1.08 -14.44 -21.79
CA ILE A 347 0.12 -14.79 -21.02
C ILE A 347 0.04 -14.09 -19.67
N MET A 348 -0.01 -14.86 -18.59
CA MET A 348 -0.10 -14.38 -17.22
C MET A 348 1.22 -14.61 -16.49
N VAL A 349 1.85 -13.55 -15.97
CA VAL A 349 3.13 -13.62 -15.27
C VAL A 349 2.97 -13.06 -13.86
N GLY A 350 3.00 -13.93 -12.86
CA GLY A 350 2.68 -13.54 -11.48
C GLY A 350 3.30 -14.42 -10.42
N PRO A 351 4.57 -14.20 -10.02
CA PRO A 351 5.19 -14.95 -8.94
C PRO A 351 4.66 -14.52 -7.56
N GLY A 352 4.63 -15.46 -6.62
CA GLY A 352 4.10 -15.26 -5.26
C GLY A 352 2.64 -14.79 -5.28
N THR A 353 2.32 -13.77 -4.49
CA THR A 353 0.97 -13.17 -4.48
C THR A 353 0.60 -12.47 -5.79
N GLY A 354 1.54 -12.29 -6.72
CA GLY A 354 1.23 -11.83 -8.08
C GLY A 354 0.28 -12.77 -8.85
N ILE A 355 0.06 -13.99 -8.37
CA ILE A 355 -0.93 -14.92 -8.94
C ILE A 355 -2.38 -14.53 -8.62
N ALA A 356 -2.61 -13.65 -7.64
CA ALA A 356 -3.94 -13.31 -7.12
C ALA A 356 -4.98 -13.00 -8.22
N PRO A 357 -4.77 -12.03 -9.13
CA PRO A 357 -5.78 -11.74 -10.15
C PRO A 357 -5.97 -12.88 -11.16
N PHE A 358 -4.91 -13.65 -11.43
CA PHE A 358 -4.97 -14.76 -12.36
C PHE A 358 -5.84 -15.90 -11.86
N ARG A 359 -5.97 -16.05 -10.53
CA ARG A 359 -6.95 -16.96 -9.94
C ARG A 359 -8.38 -16.59 -10.35
N GLY A 360 -8.72 -15.31 -10.28
CA GLY A 360 -9.99 -14.82 -10.82
C GLY A 360 -10.13 -15.09 -12.32
N PHE A 361 -9.05 -14.95 -13.10
CA PHE A 361 -9.08 -15.17 -14.55
C PHE A 361 -9.37 -16.63 -14.92
N TRP A 362 -8.68 -17.61 -14.31
CA TRP A 362 -8.94 -19.01 -14.65
C TRP A 362 -10.28 -19.50 -14.08
N MET A 363 -10.75 -18.94 -12.96
CA MET A 363 -12.12 -19.19 -12.47
C MET A 363 -13.17 -18.67 -13.45
N GLN A 364 -12.99 -17.47 -14.00
CA GLN A 364 -13.87 -16.93 -15.02
C GLN A 364 -13.85 -17.78 -16.28
N ARG A 365 -12.65 -18.12 -16.80
CA ARG A 365 -12.52 -18.97 -17.98
C ARG A 365 -13.22 -20.31 -17.80
N LYS A 366 -13.08 -20.93 -16.62
CA LYS A 366 -13.77 -22.17 -16.27
C LYS A 366 -15.28 -22.01 -16.37
N ASN A 367 -15.83 -20.98 -15.72
CA ASN A 367 -17.26 -20.70 -15.74
C ASN A 367 -17.78 -20.46 -17.17
N ASP A 368 -17.06 -19.66 -17.96
CA ASP A 368 -17.42 -19.36 -19.36
C ASP A 368 -17.46 -20.63 -20.21
N MET A 369 -16.45 -21.51 -20.07
CA MET A 369 -16.38 -22.80 -20.77
C MET A 369 -17.52 -23.74 -20.36
N GLU A 370 -17.86 -23.81 -19.07
CA GLU A 370 -18.97 -24.63 -18.57
C GLU A 370 -20.33 -24.10 -19.04
N HIS A 371 -20.50 -22.77 -19.09
CA HIS A 371 -21.72 -22.13 -19.60
C HIS A 371 -21.90 -22.35 -21.12
N GLU A 372 -20.83 -22.32 -21.92
CA GLU A 372 -20.91 -22.64 -23.35
C GLU A 372 -21.33 -24.10 -23.59
N LEU A 373 -20.76 -25.04 -22.82
CA LEU A 373 -21.13 -26.46 -22.91
C LEU A 373 -22.60 -26.72 -22.61
N THR A 374 -23.21 -25.94 -21.72
CA THR A 374 -24.59 -26.13 -21.25
C THR A 374 -25.64 -25.43 -22.11
N THR A 375 -25.32 -24.28 -22.72
CA THR A 375 -26.32 -23.42 -23.40
C THR A 375 -26.68 -23.79 -24.84
N ARG A 376 -26.15 -24.90 -25.41
CA ARG A 376 -26.42 -25.36 -26.80
C ARG A 376 -26.19 -24.29 -27.90
N ASN A 377 -25.60 -23.14 -27.56
CA ASN A 377 -25.10 -22.18 -28.53
C ASN A 377 -23.90 -22.83 -29.23
N LYS A 378 -24.16 -23.59 -30.29
CA LYS A 378 -23.18 -24.17 -31.22
C LYS A 378 -22.44 -23.11 -32.04
N HIS A 379 -22.36 -21.88 -31.58
CA HIS A 379 -21.30 -21.02 -32.08
C HIS A 379 -20.03 -21.59 -31.48
N ASN A 380 -19.13 -22.12 -32.33
CA ASN A 380 -17.79 -22.58 -31.95
C ASN A 380 -17.03 -21.41 -31.31
N GLN A 381 -17.32 -21.07 -30.05
CA GLN A 381 -16.60 -20.02 -29.36
C GLN A 381 -15.27 -20.63 -28.97
N SER A 382 -14.27 -20.28 -29.78
CA SER A 382 -12.92 -20.76 -29.58
C SER A 382 -12.33 -20.01 -28.39
N PHE A 383 -11.86 -20.73 -27.40
CA PHE A 383 -11.10 -20.17 -26.29
C PHE A 383 -9.61 -20.12 -26.67
N GLY A 384 -9.02 -18.94 -26.61
CA GLY A 384 -7.58 -18.75 -26.80
C GLY A 384 -6.76 -19.41 -25.68
N GLU A 385 -5.49 -19.72 -25.97
CA GLU A 385 -4.61 -20.36 -25.01
C GLU A 385 -4.34 -19.46 -23.78
N MET A 386 -4.40 -20.01 -22.56
CA MET A 386 -4.00 -19.30 -21.33
C MET A 386 -2.70 -19.87 -20.78
N TYR A 387 -1.60 -19.12 -20.82
CA TYR A 387 -0.31 -19.53 -20.27
C TYR A 387 -0.04 -18.87 -18.93
N LEU A 388 0.30 -19.66 -17.92
CA LEU A 388 0.67 -19.17 -16.59
C LEU A 388 2.18 -19.32 -16.35
N TYR A 389 2.85 -18.23 -16.00
CA TYR A 389 4.22 -18.19 -15.51
C TYR A 389 4.21 -17.82 -14.03
N PHE A 390 4.34 -18.83 -13.19
CA PHE A 390 4.35 -18.70 -11.74
C PHE A 390 5.75 -18.90 -11.18
N GLY A 391 6.05 -18.24 -10.06
CA GLY A 391 7.33 -18.39 -9.38
C GLY A 391 7.20 -18.35 -7.86
N CYS A 392 7.93 -19.22 -7.18
CA CYS A 392 7.98 -19.32 -5.73
C CYS A 392 9.39 -19.70 -5.25
N HIS A 393 9.59 -19.82 -3.94
CA HIS A 393 10.88 -20.25 -3.40
C HIS A 393 11.07 -21.75 -3.60
N ASN A 394 10.09 -22.54 -3.21
CA ASN A 394 10.17 -23.99 -3.10
C ASN A 394 8.87 -24.66 -3.55
N THR A 395 8.99 -25.83 -4.16
CA THR A 395 7.89 -26.67 -4.66
C THR A 395 6.87 -27.07 -3.59
N THR A 396 7.30 -27.15 -2.34
CA THR A 396 6.52 -27.71 -1.22
C THR A 396 6.07 -26.70 -0.18
N ALA A 397 6.77 -25.56 -0.04
CA ALA A 397 6.51 -24.60 1.02
C ALA A 397 5.53 -23.51 0.59
N ASP A 398 5.82 -22.82 -0.52
CA ASP A 398 5.12 -21.60 -0.96
C ASP A 398 4.61 -21.67 -2.41
N ASN A 399 4.41 -22.89 -2.92
CA ASN A 399 3.74 -23.16 -4.18
C ASN A 399 2.20 -23.11 -4.00
N ILE A 400 1.69 -21.90 -3.78
CA ILE A 400 0.27 -21.63 -3.53
C ILE A 400 -0.61 -22.03 -4.72
N TYR A 401 -1.84 -22.48 -4.46
CA TYR A 401 -2.81 -22.95 -5.47
C TYR A 401 -2.36 -24.11 -6.35
N ARG A 402 -1.28 -24.83 -5.99
CA ARG A 402 -0.71 -25.91 -6.82
C ARG A 402 -1.76 -26.92 -7.32
N ASP A 403 -2.64 -27.38 -6.44
CA ASP A 403 -3.59 -28.43 -6.77
C ASP A 403 -4.74 -27.88 -7.64
N GLU A 404 -5.16 -26.62 -7.41
CA GLU A 404 -6.11 -25.90 -8.27
C GLU A 404 -5.54 -25.67 -9.68
N ILE A 405 -4.28 -25.22 -9.78
CA ILE A 405 -3.59 -25.01 -11.07
C ILE A 405 -3.48 -26.32 -11.85
N ARG A 406 -3.10 -27.43 -11.19
CA ARG A 406 -3.01 -28.75 -11.81
C ARG A 406 -4.36 -29.22 -12.37
N GLN A 407 -5.44 -28.96 -11.63
CA GLN A 407 -6.78 -29.28 -12.10
C GLN A 407 -7.14 -28.43 -13.33
N CYS A 408 -6.85 -27.13 -13.30
CA CYS A 408 -7.08 -26.24 -14.44
C CYS A 408 -6.29 -26.64 -15.69
N GLU A 409 -5.06 -27.14 -15.53
CA GLU A 409 -4.24 -27.64 -16.64
C GLU A 409 -4.83 -28.94 -17.24
N LYS A 410 -5.30 -29.86 -16.38
CA LYS A 410 -5.99 -31.09 -16.81
C LYS A 410 -7.29 -30.79 -17.56
N GLU A 411 -8.05 -29.79 -17.10
CA GLU A 411 -9.29 -29.33 -17.71
C GLU A 411 -9.05 -28.41 -18.93
N LYS A 412 -7.80 -28.13 -19.29
CA LYS A 412 -7.37 -27.22 -20.37
C LYS A 412 -7.85 -25.77 -20.24
N ILE A 413 -8.30 -25.36 -19.05
CA ILE A 413 -8.56 -23.96 -18.70
C ILE A 413 -7.25 -23.17 -18.76
N LEU A 414 -6.20 -23.72 -18.15
CA LEU A 414 -4.82 -23.26 -18.33
C LEU A 414 -4.14 -24.18 -19.33
N THR A 415 -3.79 -23.65 -20.51
CA THR A 415 -3.22 -24.48 -21.58
C THR A 415 -1.80 -24.94 -21.28
N LYS A 416 -0.99 -24.09 -20.63
CA LYS A 416 0.35 -24.43 -20.14
C LYS A 416 0.69 -23.68 -18.86
N CYS A 417 1.27 -24.38 -17.88
CA CYS A 417 1.77 -23.79 -16.65
C CYS A 417 3.30 -23.95 -16.52
N PHE A 418 4.00 -22.86 -16.24
CA PHE A 418 5.45 -22.81 -16.10
C PHE A 418 5.84 -22.35 -14.69
N PHE A 419 6.64 -23.15 -13.99
CA PHE A 419 7.00 -22.92 -12.60
C PHE A 419 8.49 -22.57 -12.45
N ALA A 420 8.77 -21.42 -11.82
CA ALA A 420 10.12 -20.97 -11.48
C ALA A 420 10.38 -21.15 -9.99
N PHE A 421 11.44 -21.89 -9.63
CA PHE A 421 11.85 -22.09 -8.25
C PHE A 421 13.17 -21.37 -7.96
N SER A 422 13.15 -20.48 -6.97
CA SER A 422 14.30 -19.61 -6.67
C SER A 422 15.19 -20.12 -5.54
N ARG A 423 14.74 -21.09 -4.74
CA ARG A 423 15.45 -21.65 -3.57
C ARG A 423 15.27 -23.16 -3.39
N GLU A 424 14.83 -23.88 -4.41
CA GLU A 424 14.68 -25.34 -4.34
C GLU A 424 16.05 -26.03 -4.31
N PRO A 425 16.38 -26.80 -3.24
CA PRO A 425 17.65 -27.52 -3.16
C PRO A 425 17.88 -28.42 -4.38
N GLY A 426 19.09 -28.40 -4.92
CA GLY A 426 19.45 -29.18 -6.10
C GLY A 426 18.92 -28.64 -7.44
N ILE A 427 18.03 -27.64 -7.44
CA ILE A 427 17.55 -26.99 -8.65
C ILE A 427 18.28 -25.65 -8.85
N LYS A 428 18.71 -25.38 -10.09
CA LYS A 428 19.28 -24.08 -10.44
C LYS A 428 18.24 -22.98 -10.19
N LYS A 429 18.61 -21.99 -9.39
CA LYS A 429 17.82 -20.79 -9.14
C LYS A 429 17.28 -20.20 -10.45
N THR A 430 15.96 -20.19 -10.57
CA THR A 430 15.24 -19.78 -11.78
C THR A 430 14.16 -18.77 -11.40
N TYR A 431 14.02 -17.72 -12.19
CA TYR A 431 12.93 -16.73 -12.10
C TYR A 431 12.01 -16.80 -13.33
N VAL A 432 10.86 -16.14 -13.27
CA VAL A 432 9.86 -16.18 -14.36
C VAL A 432 10.42 -15.64 -15.68
N GLN A 433 11.28 -14.61 -15.66
CA GLN A 433 11.95 -14.10 -16.86
C GLN A 433 12.91 -15.11 -17.51
N ASP A 434 13.46 -16.06 -16.74
CA ASP A 434 14.29 -17.13 -17.30
C ASP A 434 13.43 -18.12 -18.09
N LEU A 435 12.20 -18.39 -17.62
CA LEU A 435 11.23 -19.23 -18.33
C LEU A 435 10.73 -18.54 -19.59
N ILE A 436 10.38 -17.26 -19.51
CA ILE A 436 10.01 -16.43 -20.67
C ILE A 436 11.10 -16.50 -21.75
N LYS A 437 12.37 -16.40 -21.36
CA LYS A 437 13.50 -16.53 -22.29
C LYS A 437 13.51 -17.91 -22.98
N ARG A 438 13.31 -18.99 -22.22
CA ARG A 438 13.30 -20.37 -22.75
C ARG A 438 12.13 -20.62 -23.70
N ASN A 439 10.97 -20.04 -23.41
CA ASN A 439 9.73 -20.18 -24.18
C ASN A 439 9.52 -19.06 -25.22
N GLY A 440 10.58 -18.29 -25.55
CA GLY A 440 10.46 -17.08 -26.34
C GLY A 440 9.81 -17.25 -27.73
N ARG A 441 9.95 -18.42 -28.36
CA ARG A 441 9.31 -18.72 -29.65
C ARG A 441 7.78 -18.70 -29.55
N ASP A 442 7.24 -19.42 -28.58
CA ASP A 442 5.79 -19.54 -28.35
C ASP A 442 5.23 -18.18 -27.91
N ILE A 443 5.94 -17.49 -27.00
CA ILE A 443 5.56 -16.14 -26.55
C ILE A 443 5.52 -15.16 -27.73
N TYR A 444 6.52 -15.18 -28.61
CA TYR A 444 6.54 -14.33 -29.79
C TYR A 444 5.35 -14.62 -30.72
N LYS A 445 5.02 -15.90 -30.94
CA LYS A 445 3.84 -16.31 -31.73
C LYS A 445 2.56 -15.75 -31.12
N MET A 446 2.31 -16.00 -29.83
CA MET A 446 1.11 -15.53 -29.13
C MET A 446 0.98 -14.01 -29.20
N ILE A 447 2.05 -13.27 -28.89
CA ILE A 447 1.99 -11.80 -28.83
C ILE A 447 1.89 -11.17 -30.22
N VAL A 448 2.72 -11.61 -31.16
CA VAL A 448 2.96 -10.89 -32.43
C VAL A 448 2.16 -11.47 -33.59
N LYS A 449 1.84 -12.77 -33.58
CA LYS A 449 1.10 -13.43 -34.66
C LYS A 449 -0.38 -13.61 -34.34
N GLU A 450 -0.71 -13.76 -33.06
CA GLU A 450 -2.08 -14.04 -32.60
C GLU A 450 -2.69 -12.86 -31.84
N ASN A 451 -1.99 -11.72 -31.78
CA ASN A 451 -2.42 -10.50 -31.09
C ASN A 451 -2.81 -10.74 -29.61
N GLY A 452 -2.14 -11.69 -28.96
CA GLY A 452 -2.42 -12.05 -27.58
C GLY A 452 -2.10 -10.94 -26.58
N HIS A 453 -2.64 -11.13 -25.38
CA HIS A 453 -2.50 -10.22 -24.26
C HIS A 453 -1.44 -10.72 -23.27
N VAL A 454 -0.73 -9.79 -22.63
CA VAL A 454 0.27 -10.09 -21.59
C VAL A 454 -0.11 -9.36 -20.32
N TYR A 455 -0.26 -10.11 -19.23
CA TYR A 455 -0.57 -9.60 -17.90
C TYR A 455 0.60 -9.85 -16.96
N ILE A 456 1.07 -8.79 -16.31
CA ILE A 456 2.19 -8.82 -15.37
C ILE A 456 1.68 -8.34 -14.01
N CYS A 457 1.76 -9.18 -12.99
CA CYS A 457 1.30 -8.86 -11.64
C CYS A 457 2.37 -9.18 -10.58
N GLY A 458 2.60 -8.26 -9.64
CA GLY A 458 3.52 -8.47 -8.52
C GLY A 458 4.46 -7.29 -8.29
N SER A 459 5.67 -7.57 -7.78
CA SER A 459 6.60 -6.50 -7.38
C SER A 459 7.16 -5.70 -8.56
N ILE A 460 7.44 -4.42 -8.35
CA ILE A 460 8.05 -3.51 -9.35
C ILE A 460 9.33 -4.04 -10.01
N GLN A 461 10.24 -4.65 -9.24
CA GLN A 461 11.50 -5.19 -9.79
C GLN A 461 11.22 -6.35 -10.75
N MET A 462 10.33 -7.26 -10.37
CA MET A 462 9.93 -8.39 -11.20
C MET A 462 9.30 -7.92 -12.50
N ALA A 463 8.39 -6.96 -12.45
CA ALA A 463 7.76 -6.41 -13.64
C ALA A 463 8.76 -5.74 -14.59
N SER A 464 9.72 -4.98 -14.05
CA SER A 464 10.82 -4.40 -14.84
C SER A 464 11.62 -5.48 -15.58
N ASP A 465 11.98 -6.56 -14.88
CA ASP A 465 12.77 -7.66 -15.45
C ASP A 465 11.99 -8.45 -16.52
N VAL A 466 10.69 -8.68 -16.30
CA VAL A 466 9.80 -9.32 -17.27
C VAL A 466 9.66 -8.46 -18.52
N LYS A 467 9.39 -7.15 -18.39
CA LYS A 467 9.29 -6.24 -19.54
C LYS A 467 10.57 -6.18 -20.37
N LYS A 468 11.73 -6.12 -19.71
CA LYS A 468 13.03 -6.20 -20.39
C LYS A 468 13.19 -7.52 -21.15
N MET A 469 12.72 -8.63 -20.59
CA MET A 469 12.80 -9.92 -21.27
C MET A 469 11.83 -10.02 -22.46
N LEU A 470 10.60 -9.51 -22.33
CA LEU A 470 9.63 -9.47 -23.44
C LEU A 470 10.18 -8.69 -24.63
N ARG A 471 10.80 -7.53 -24.38
CA ARG A 471 11.50 -6.75 -25.43
C ARG A 471 12.56 -7.58 -26.14
N ARG A 472 13.40 -8.31 -25.40
CA ARG A 472 14.42 -9.21 -25.96
C ARG A 472 13.82 -10.36 -26.78
N VAL A 473 12.70 -10.92 -26.34
CA VAL A 473 11.98 -11.98 -27.08
C VAL A 473 11.47 -11.43 -28.42
N ILE A 474 10.80 -10.28 -28.42
CA ILE A 474 10.28 -9.63 -29.63
C ILE A 474 11.42 -9.26 -30.58
N GLN A 475 12.52 -8.74 -30.04
CA GLN A 475 13.72 -8.40 -30.81
C GLN A 475 14.32 -9.63 -31.50
N SER A 476 14.59 -10.69 -30.74
CA SER A 476 15.31 -11.88 -31.22
C SER A 476 14.48 -12.68 -32.23
N TRP A 477 13.21 -12.94 -31.93
CA TRP A 477 12.34 -13.76 -32.78
C TRP A 477 11.70 -12.97 -33.92
N GLY A 478 11.52 -11.66 -33.74
CA GLY A 478 11.03 -10.76 -34.79
C GLY A 478 12.11 -10.17 -35.69
N LYS A 479 13.39 -10.38 -35.37
CA LYS A 479 14.54 -9.74 -36.05
C LYS A 479 14.37 -8.21 -36.17
N LYS A 480 13.86 -7.59 -35.11
CA LYS A 480 13.55 -6.16 -35.05
C LYS A 480 14.73 -5.37 -34.45
N SER A 481 14.89 -4.11 -34.87
CA SER A 481 15.76 -3.16 -34.17
C SER A 481 15.16 -2.75 -32.83
N GLU A 482 15.95 -2.07 -31.98
CA GLU A 482 15.45 -1.58 -30.69
C GLU A 482 14.29 -0.58 -30.86
N SER A 483 14.41 0.41 -31.76
CA SER A 483 13.31 1.36 -32.08
C SER A 483 12.01 0.64 -32.48
N GLN A 484 12.13 -0.40 -33.33
CA GLN A 484 10.96 -1.16 -33.77
C GLN A 484 10.32 -2.00 -32.66
N VAL A 485 11.09 -2.39 -31.64
CA VAL A 485 10.55 -3.07 -30.45
C VAL A 485 9.83 -2.05 -29.58
N ASP A 486 10.37 -0.84 -29.45
CA ASP A 486 9.81 0.23 -28.63
C ASP A 486 8.45 0.67 -29.18
N GLU A 487 8.41 0.98 -30.48
CA GLU A 487 7.19 1.28 -31.22
C GLU A 487 6.14 0.16 -31.08
N TYR A 488 6.58 -1.11 -31.12
CA TYR A 488 5.65 -2.24 -30.98
C TYR A 488 5.12 -2.40 -29.55
N ILE A 489 5.95 -2.18 -28.54
CA ILE A 489 5.52 -2.21 -27.13
C ILE A 489 4.57 -1.05 -26.84
N ASP A 490 4.83 0.14 -27.35
CA ASP A 490 3.93 1.28 -27.17
C ASP A 490 2.59 1.04 -27.89
N LYS A 491 2.63 0.49 -29.11
CA LYS A 491 1.41 0.00 -29.78
C LYS A 491 0.64 -1.03 -28.94
N MET A 492 1.32 -1.97 -28.29
CA MET A 492 0.64 -2.93 -27.40
C MET A 492 -0.04 -2.27 -26.20
N LYS A 493 0.53 -1.19 -25.65
CA LYS A 493 -0.11 -0.44 -24.56
C LYS A 493 -1.32 0.33 -25.07
N ASP A 494 -1.19 0.98 -26.22
CA ASP A 494 -2.28 1.75 -26.85
C ASP A 494 -3.46 0.85 -27.23
N GLU A 495 -3.18 -0.38 -27.67
CA GLU A 495 -4.19 -1.41 -27.96
C GLU A 495 -4.69 -2.14 -26.70
N ASN A 496 -4.23 -1.77 -25.50
CA ASN A 496 -4.56 -2.42 -24.24
C ASN A 496 -4.32 -3.94 -24.26
N ARG A 497 -3.13 -4.37 -24.74
CA ARG A 497 -2.67 -5.76 -24.79
C ARG A 497 -1.50 -6.06 -23.86
N LEU A 498 -0.91 -5.04 -23.23
CA LEU A 498 0.11 -5.17 -22.19
C LEU A 498 -0.40 -4.56 -20.89
N HIS A 499 -0.67 -5.40 -19.91
CA HIS A 499 -1.34 -5.06 -18.66
C HIS A 499 -0.39 -5.21 -17.47
N GLU A 500 -0.42 -4.25 -16.55
CA GLU A 500 0.45 -4.23 -15.37
C GLU A 500 -0.36 -3.97 -14.10
N ASP A 501 -0.30 -4.89 -13.13
CA ASP A 501 -0.84 -4.72 -11.77
C ASP A 501 0.32 -4.81 -10.77
N ILE A 502 0.96 -3.66 -10.54
CA ILE A 502 2.25 -3.60 -9.85
C ILE A 502 2.07 -3.15 -8.41
N PHE A 503 2.51 -4.00 -7.50
CA PHE A 503 2.60 -3.69 -6.08
C PHE A 503 3.96 -3.07 -5.77
N GLY A 504 3.97 -2.12 -4.82
CA GLY A 504 5.15 -1.38 -4.39
C GLY A 504 6.29 -2.26 -3.87
N ILE A 505 7.36 -1.63 -3.39
CA ILE A 505 8.56 -2.37 -2.95
C ILE A 505 8.19 -3.29 -1.77
N ALA A 506 8.12 -4.60 -2.03
CA ALA A 506 8.10 -5.60 -0.96
C ALA A 506 9.30 -5.32 -0.07
N VAL A 507 9.05 -5.00 1.21
CA VAL A 507 10.08 -4.69 2.20
C VAL A 507 11.20 -5.70 2.02
N LYS A 508 12.39 -5.25 1.58
CA LYS A 508 13.55 -6.12 1.47
C LYS A 508 13.78 -6.67 2.87
N LYS A 509 13.39 -7.93 3.12
CA LYS A 509 13.82 -8.65 4.33
C LYS A 509 15.33 -8.51 4.34
N LEU A 510 15.87 -7.72 5.28
CA LEU A 510 17.30 -7.50 5.41
C LEU A 510 17.92 -8.88 5.53
N LYS A 511 18.65 -9.29 4.49
CA LYS A 511 19.33 -10.59 4.51
C LYS A 511 20.43 -10.48 5.54
N TYR A 512 20.29 -11.23 6.63
CA TYR A 512 21.40 -11.55 7.52
C TYR A 512 22.52 -12.17 6.67
N ARG A 513 23.59 -11.40 6.44
CA ARG A 513 24.90 -12.00 6.19
C ARG A 513 25.42 -12.41 7.56
N THR A 514 25.12 -13.64 7.97
CA THR A 514 25.93 -14.33 8.98
C THR A 514 27.35 -14.43 8.41
N LYS A 515 28.18 -13.43 8.68
CA LYS A 515 29.62 -13.66 8.73
C LYS A 515 29.81 -14.58 9.93
N THR A 516 30.07 -15.85 9.68
CA THR A 516 30.67 -16.75 10.66
C THR A 516 31.90 -16.07 11.23
N ALA A 517 31.79 -15.62 12.48
CA ALA A 517 32.89 -15.08 13.25
C ALA A 517 33.44 -16.20 14.12
N GLU A 518 34.71 -16.54 13.92
CA GLU A 518 35.50 -17.11 15.01
C GLU A 518 35.69 -16.03 16.08
N GLN A 519 34.97 -16.27 17.18
CA GLN A 519 35.18 -15.84 18.57
C GLN A 519 35.99 -14.57 18.87
N LYS A 520 35.34 -13.64 19.59
CA LYS A 520 35.72 -13.24 20.97
C LYS A 520 34.45 -12.81 21.74
N PRO A 521 34.30 -13.17 23.03
CA PRO A 521 33.14 -12.78 23.82
C PRO A 521 33.37 -11.40 24.40
N ASN A 522 32.66 -10.37 23.93
CA ASN A 522 32.21 -9.25 24.75
C ASN A 522 31.38 -8.22 23.97
N ARG A 523 30.26 -7.85 24.60
CA ARG A 523 29.31 -6.75 24.29
C ARG A 523 28.37 -6.98 23.10
N THR A 524 27.11 -7.24 23.44
CA THR A 524 25.92 -6.96 22.62
C THR A 524 25.99 -5.53 22.07
N PRO A 525 26.07 -5.31 20.75
CA PRO A 525 25.98 -3.98 20.21
C PRO A 525 24.49 -3.62 20.08
N ARG A 526 23.96 -2.83 21.03
CA ARG A 526 22.84 -1.93 20.71
C ARG A 526 23.36 -0.97 19.63
N MET A 527 22.67 -0.83 18.49
CA MET A 527 22.95 0.30 17.60
C MET A 527 22.52 1.59 18.31
N SER A 528 23.39 2.12 19.18
CA SER A 528 23.22 3.44 19.76
C SER A 528 23.50 4.47 18.67
N PHE A 529 22.46 4.88 17.93
CA PHE A 529 22.51 6.04 17.02
C PHE A 529 22.89 7.34 17.76
N PHE A 530 22.80 7.31 19.10
CA PHE A 530 23.16 8.37 20.03
C PHE A 530 24.34 7.88 20.88
N LYS A 531 25.57 8.03 20.39
CA LYS A 531 26.74 8.09 21.27
C LYS A 531 27.10 9.55 21.49
N GLU A 532 27.27 9.87 22.77
CA GLU A 532 27.75 11.15 23.27
C GLU A 532 29.06 11.53 22.56
N THR A 533 29.10 12.77 22.08
CA THR A 533 30.32 13.56 21.92
C THR A 533 30.20 14.74 22.84
#